data_AF-A0A538MNT9-F1
#
_entry.id   AF-A0A538MNT9-F1
#
_cell.length_a   1.000
_cell.length_b   1.000
_cell.length_c   1.000
_cell.angle_alpha   90.00
_cell.angle_beta   90.00
_cell.angle_gamma   90.00
#
_symmetry.space_group_name_H-M   'P 1'
#
loop_
_entity.id
_entity.type
_entity.pdbx_description
1 polymer ?
#
loop_
_entity_poly.entity_id
_entity_poly.type
_entity_poly.pdbx_seq_one_letter_code
_entity_poly.pdbx_strand_id
1 'polypeptide(L)'
;MKVTIYHNDEARFMPYQDGQLLTAVTSHWLDTPTSDDPLAVADWAYRTFNADLDLLETDRHTPDGETTFLAACVYRLLGHRSLSIGDVIEIQTGSETRWLACDPYTWRPIAEPSHRSGQPLSAATVYQHLADRQSAR
;
A
#
# COMPACT_ATOMS: atom_id res chain seq x y z
N MET A 1 -2.15 13.20 -4.66
CA MET A 1 -3.09 12.25 -4.04
C MET A 1 -2.35 11.39 -3.03
N LYS A 2 -2.96 10.98 -1.91
CA LYS A 2 -2.33 10.05 -0.94
C LYS A 2 -2.96 8.67 -1.05
N VAL A 3 -2.13 7.63 -1.05
CA VAL A 3 -2.55 6.23 -1.04
C VAL A 3 -2.04 5.58 0.24
N THR A 4 -2.91 4.96 1.03
CA THR A 4 -2.54 4.18 2.22
C THR A 4 -2.89 2.71 1.98
N ILE A 5 -1.93 1.82 2.27
CA ILE A 5 -2.11 0.36 2.12
C ILE A 5 -2.39 -0.24 3.50
N TYR A 6 -3.40 -1.09 3.55
CA TYR A 6 -3.80 -1.83 4.73
C TYR A 6 -3.69 -3.33 4.49
N HIS A 7 -3.06 -4.02 5.43
CA HIS A 7 -3.10 -5.47 5.48
C HIS A 7 -4.27 -5.97 6.30
N ASN A 8 -4.99 -6.93 5.75
CA ASN A 8 -5.90 -7.75 6.53
C ASN A 8 -5.11 -8.86 7.22
N ASP A 9 -5.00 -8.75 8.54
CA ASP A 9 -4.24 -9.69 9.36
C ASP A 9 -5.11 -10.86 9.85
N GLU A 10 -6.43 -10.76 9.72
CA GLU A 10 -7.38 -11.78 10.19
C GLU A 10 -7.64 -12.88 9.15
N ALA A 11 -7.73 -12.51 7.87
CA ALA A 11 -8.20 -13.41 6.82
C ALA A 11 -7.40 -13.26 5.53
N ARG A 12 -6.13 -13.65 5.57
CA ARG A 12 -5.24 -13.60 4.40
C ARG A 12 -5.77 -14.50 3.27
N PHE A 13 -5.75 -13.97 2.05
CA PHE A 13 -6.21 -14.63 0.82
C PHE A 13 -7.73 -14.87 0.72
N MET A 14 -8.51 -14.33 1.67
CA MET A 14 -9.96 -14.34 1.63
C MET A 14 -10.46 -12.92 1.36
N PRO A 15 -11.57 -12.75 0.62
CA PRO A 15 -12.16 -11.43 0.40
C PRO A 15 -12.39 -10.70 1.74
N TYR A 16 -12.09 -9.41 1.77
CA TYR A 16 -12.31 -8.58 2.95
C TYR A 16 -13.79 -8.55 3.33
N GLN A 17 -14.04 -8.69 4.62
CA GLN A 17 -15.37 -8.56 5.24
C GLN A 17 -15.37 -7.42 6.24
N ASP A 18 -16.47 -6.66 6.25
CA ASP A 18 -16.63 -5.54 7.17
C ASP A 18 -16.49 -6.00 8.63
N GLY A 19 -15.70 -5.25 9.40
CA GLY A 19 -15.40 -5.54 10.80
C GLY A 19 -14.09 -6.28 11.03
N GLN A 20 -13.44 -6.81 9.98
CA GLN A 20 -12.10 -7.37 10.08
C GLN A 20 -11.07 -6.27 10.35
N LEU A 21 -10.07 -6.58 11.18
CA LEU A 21 -8.97 -5.67 11.49
C LEU A 21 -8.05 -5.45 10.28
N LEU A 22 -7.84 -4.17 9.98
CA LEU A 22 -6.92 -3.69 8.96
C LEU A 22 -5.76 -2.93 9.58
N THR A 23 -4.53 -3.36 9.34
CA THR A 23 -3.32 -2.67 9.80
C THR A 23 -2.75 -1.80 8.68
N ALA A 24 -2.66 -0.48 8.88
CA ALA A 24 -1.95 0.41 7.96
C ALA A 24 -0.46 0.05 7.94
N VAL A 25 0.09 -0.21 6.75
CA VAL A 25 1.50 -0.64 6.60
C VAL A 25 2.37 0.37 5.87
N THR A 26 1.82 1.09 4.88
CA THR A 26 2.55 2.17 4.23
C THR A 26 1.59 3.23 3.70
N SER A 27 2.13 4.42 3.44
CA SER A 27 1.41 5.45 2.68
C SER A 27 2.35 6.25 1.79
N HIS A 28 1.86 6.63 0.61
CA HIS A 28 2.64 7.37 -0.39
C HIS A 28 1.83 8.53 -0.95
N TRP A 29 2.52 9.64 -1.19
CA TRP A 29 2.00 10.75 -1.98
C TRP A 29 2.38 10.51 -3.44
N LEU A 30 1.37 10.46 -4.30
CA LEU A 30 1.54 10.38 -5.74
C LEU A 30 1.31 11.76 -6.34
N ASP A 31 2.27 12.18 -7.16
CA ASP A 31 2.17 13.35 -8.03
C ASP A 31 1.18 12.99 -9.14
N THR A 32 -0.08 13.36 -8.97
CA THR A 32 -1.15 13.06 -9.94
C THR A 32 -0.84 13.74 -11.28
N PRO A 33 -0.84 12.99 -12.41
CA PRO A 33 -1.95 13.12 -13.36
C PRO A 33 -2.15 11.89 -14.27
N THR A 34 -2.99 10.90 -13.92
CA THR A 34 -3.33 9.85 -14.92
C THR A 34 -4.70 9.20 -14.82
N SER A 35 -5.42 9.30 -13.71
CA SER A 35 -6.88 9.21 -13.69
C SER A 35 -7.38 9.51 -12.29
N ASP A 36 -8.51 10.20 -12.17
CA ASP A 36 -9.33 10.16 -10.96
C ASP A 36 -9.99 8.76 -10.78
N ASP A 37 -9.44 7.72 -11.41
CA ASP A 37 -9.94 6.34 -11.37
C ASP A 37 -9.26 5.59 -10.21
N PRO A 38 -10.00 5.28 -9.14
CA PRO A 38 -9.50 4.52 -8.00
C PRO A 38 -8.92 3.16 -8.40
N LEU A 39 -9.44 2.54 -9.46
CA LEU A 39 -9.01 1.21 -9.89
C LEU A 39 -7.60 1.25 -10.45
N ALA A 40 -7.26 2.26 -11.27
CA ALA A 40 -5.91 2.44 -11.79
C ALA A 40 -4.88 2.66 -10.67
N VAL A 41 -5.26 3.40 -9.63
CA VAL A 41 -4.43 3.64 -8.45
C VAL A 41 -4.22 2.36 -7.65
N ALA A 42 -5.27 1.56 -7.48
CA ALA A 42 -5.19 0.30 -6.77
C ALA A 42 -4.37 -0.76 -7.55
N ASP A 43 -4.48 -0.78 -8.89
CA ASP A 43 -3.64 -1.60 -9.76
C ASP A 43 -2.18 -1.17 -9.72
N TRP A 44 -1.91 0.14 -9.70
CA TRP A 44 -0.55 0.65 -9.48
C TRP A 44 0.01 0.12 -8.16
N ALA A 45 -0.75 0.22 -7.06
CA ALA A 45 -0.30 -0.27 -5.76
C ALA A 45 -0.03 -1.78 -5.78
N TYR A 46 -0.94 -2.57 -6.38
CA TYR A 46 -0.75 -4.02 -6.52
C TYR A 46 0.56 -4.35 -7.25
N ARG A 47 0.80 -3.71 -8.39
CA ARG A 47 2.00 -3.95 -9.20
C ARG A 47 3.25 -3.51 -8.47
N THR A 48 3.24 -2.32 -7.87
CA THR A 48 4.39 -1.74 -7.17
C THR A 48 4.87 -2.62 -6.02
N PHE A 49 3.95 -3.07 -5.18
CA PHE A 49 4.29 -3.79 -3.94
C PHE A 49 4.39 -5.31 -4.12
N ASN A 50 4.09 -5.83 -5.31
CA ASN A 50 4.27 -7.25 -5.66
C ASN A 50 5.34 -7.49 -6.73
N ALA A 51 5.82 -6.47 -7.43
CA ALA A 51 6.86 -6.60 -8.44
C ALA A 51 8.23 -6.92 -7.84
N ASP A 52 9.09 -7.48 -8.69
CA ASP A 52 10.52 -7.57 -8.41
C ASP A 52 11.16 -6.17 -8.46
N LEU A 53 12.09 -5.89 -7.55
CA LEU A 53 12.80 -4.62 -7.52
C LEU A 53 13.67 -4.43 -8.75
N ASP A 54 14.24 -5.51 -9.32
CA ASP A 54 15.08 -5.44 -10.53
C ASP A 54 14.25 -4.99 -11.75
N LEU A 55 12.99 -5.42 -11.82
CA LEU A 55 12.05 -4.99 -12.85
C LEU A 55 11.73 -3.50 -12.70
N LEU A 56 11.37 -3.07 -11.48
CA LEU A 56 11.08 -1.67 -11.20
C LEU A 56 12.31 -0.76 -11.39
N GLU A 57 13.52 -1.27 -11.12
CA GLU A 57 14.77 -0.53 -11.32
C GLU A 57 14.99 -0.19 -12.79
N THR A 58 14.68 -1.12 -13.68
CA THR A 58 14.79 -0.92 -15.14
C THR A 58 13.86 0.20 -15.62
N ASP A 59 12.68 0.33 -15.00
CA ASP A 59 11.64 1.30 -15.37
C ASP A 59 11.78 2.65 -14.65
N ARG A 60 12.82 2.88 -13.82
CA ARG A 60 12.98 4.13 -13.04
C ARG A 60 12.95 5.42 -13.87
N HIS A 61 13.34 5.33 -15.13
CA HIS A 61 13.42 6.46 -16.06
C HIS A 61 12.07 6.88 -16.64
N THR A 62 11.00 6.09 -16.45
CA THR A 62 9.66 6.46 -16.90
C THR A 62 9.06 7.57 -16.01
N PRO A 63 8.00 8.27 -16.48
CA PRO A 63 7.19 9.07 -15.57
C PRO A 63 6.76 8.23 -14.36
N ASP A 64 6.92 8.79 -13.16
CA ASP A 64 6.64 8.16 -11.86
C ASP A 64 7.47 6.90 -11.51
N GLY A 65 8.40 6.49 -12.37
CA GLY A 65 9.21 5.28 -12.20
C GLY A 65 10.07 5.34 -10.94
N GLU A 66 10.78 6.46 -10.73
CA GLU A 66 11.58 6.68 -9.52
C GLU A 66 10.74 6.62 -8.24
N THR A 67 9.60 7.32 -8.21
CA THR A 67 8.68 7.34 -7.06
C THR A 67 8.15 5.94 -6.76
N THR A 68 7.79 5.19 -7.80
CA THR A 68 7.31 3.80 -7.71
C THR A 68 8.39 2.87 -7.17
N PHE A 69 9.61 2.95 -7.70
CA PHE A 69 10.75 2.15 -7.26
C PHE A 69 11.10 2.40 -5.78
N LEU A 70 11.16 3.66 -5.37
CA LEU A 70 11.44 4.03 -3.99
C LEU A 70 10.33 3.58 -3.03
N ALA A 71 9.07 3.66 -3.45
CA ALA A 71 7.95 3.14 -2.67
C ALA A 71 8.10 1.63 -2.42
N ALA A 72 8.38 0.84 -3.45
CA ALA A 72 8.62 -0.59 -3.34
C ALA A 72 9.84 -0.92 -2.46
N CYS A 73 10.93 -0.15 -2.59
CA CYS A 73 12.14 -0.31 -1.77
C CYS A 73 11.85 -0.15 -0.28
N VAL A 74 11.16 0.93 0.11
CA VAL A 74 10.79 1.18 1.52
C VAL A 74 9.86 0.07 2.02
N TYR A 75 8.88 -0.31 1.21
CA TYR A 75 7.95 -1.38 1.55
C TYR A 75 8.66 -2.70 1.85
N ARG A 76 9.64 -3.07 1.02
CA ARG A 76 10.45 -4.28 1.17
C ARG A 76 11.44 -4.17 2.33
N LEU A 77 12.05 -3.00 2.52
CA LEU A 77 12.98 -2.73 3.62
C LEU A 77 12.30 -2.96 4.97
N LEU A 78 11.08 -2.45 5.13
CA LEU A 78 10.26 -2.61 6.34
C LEU A 78 9.73 -4.04 6.54
N GLY A 79 10.01 -4.96 5.62
CA GLY A 79 9.68 -6.38 5.75
C GLY A 79 8.20 -6.69 5.55
N HIS A 80 7.45 -5.81 4.88
CA HIS A 80 6.04 -6.06 4.59
C HIS A 80 5.88 -7.22 3.60
N ARG A 81 4.75 -7.93 3.73
CA ARG A 81 4.37 -9.01 2.81
C ARG A 81 3.77 -8.42 1.53
N SER A 82 3.75 -9.21 0.45
CA SER A 82 3.02 -8.83 -0.77
C SER A 82 1.54 -8.54 -0.50
N LEU A 83 0.97 -7.65 -1.30
CA LEU A 83 -0.47 -7.41 -1.35
C LEU A 83 -1.17 -8.66 -1.87
N SER A 84 -2.32 -8.96 -1.27
CA SER A 84 -3.11 -10.14 -1.57
C SER A 84 -4.59 -9.89 -1.37
N ILE A 85 -5.41 -10.85 -1.79
CA ILE A 85 -6.86 -10.84 -1.56
C ILE A 85 -7.14 -10.58 -0.08
N GLY A 86 -8.07 -9.66 0.18
CA GLY A 86 -8.44 -9.22 1.52
C GLY A 86 -7.73 -7.94 1.97
N ASP A 87 -6.63 -7.55 1.34
CA ASP A 87 -5.99 -6.26 1.63
C ASP A 87 -6.81 -5.09 1.11
N VAL A 88 -6.65 -3.93 1.74
CA VAL A 88 -7.46 -2.75 1.47
C VAL A 88 -6.57 -1.56 1.16
N ILE A 89 -7.04 -0.70 0.25
CA ILE A 89 -6.39 0.55 -0.11
C ILE A 89 -7.34 1.70 0.20
N GLU A 90 -6.79 2.72 0.87
CA GLU A 90 -7.40 4.03 1.03
C GLU A 90 -6.77 5.00 0.01
N ILE A 91 -7.61 5.74 -0.69
CA ILE A 91 -7.20 6.76 -1.65
C ILE A 91 -7.79 8.10 -1.19
N GLN A 92 -6.94 9.05 -0.85
CA GLN A 92 -7.32 10.40 -0.42
C GLN A 92 -6.97 11.44 -1.48
N THR A 93 -7.98 12.12 -2.00
CA THR A 93 -7.86 13.19 -3.01
C THR A 93 -8.60 14.43 -2.53
N GLY A 94 -7.86 15.43 -2.04
CA GLY A 94 -8.46 16.62 -1.44
C GLY A 94 -9.29 16.25 -0.20
N SER A 95 -10.60 16.51 -0.24
CA SER A 95 -11.55 16.13 0.82
C SER A 95 -12.25 14.79 0.59
N GLU A 96 -12.00 14.13 -0.53
CA GLU A 96 -12.64 12.84 -0.87
C GLU A 96 -11.73 11.67 -0.45
N THR A 97 -12.34 10.67 0.18
CA THR A 97 -11.67 9.40 0.52
C THR A 97 -12.45 8.25 -0.11
N ARG A 98 -11.73 7.38 -0.83
CA ARG A 98 -12.27 6.16 -1.43
C ARG A 98 -11.55 4.94 -0.86
N TRP A 99 -12.29 3.86 -0.68
CA TRP A 99 -11.79 2.60 -0.12
C TRP A 99 -12.04 1.47 -1.10
N LEU A 100 -11.00 0.66 -1.33
CA LEU A 100 -11.05 -0.48 -2.23
C LEU A 100 -10.47 -1.72 -1.54
N ALA A 101 -11.19 -2.83 -1.59
CA ALA A 101 -10.70 -4.14 -1.17
C ALA A 101 -10.16 -4.91 -2.38
N CYS A 102 -9.03 -5.60 -2.19
CA CYS A 102 -8.47 -6.52 -3.17
C CYS A 102 -9.32 -7.80 -3.19
N ASP A 103 -10.03 -8.01 -4.29
CA ASP A 103 -10.79 -9.23 -4.57
C ASP A 103 -10.04 -10.07 -5.63
N PRO A 104 -10.37 -11.36 -5.83
CA PRO A 104 -9.59 -12.27 -6.67
C PRO A 104 -9.31 -11.81 -8.11
N TYR A 105 -10.17 -10.95 -8.67
CA TYR A 105 -10.10 -10.53 -10.07
C TYR A 105 -10.22 -9.01 -10.25
N THR A 106 -10.38 -8.25 -9.17
CA THR A 106 -10.68 -6.82 -9.24
C THR A 106 -10.45 -6.13 -7.90
N TRP A 107 -10.58 -4.81 -7.91
CA TRP A 107 -10.77 -4.01 -6.72
C TRP A 107 -12.25 -3.73 -6.52
N ARG A 108 -12.77 -4.03 -5.34
CA ARG A 108 -14.17 -3.78 -4.98
C ARG A 108 -14.29 -2.53 -4.11
N PRO A 109 -15.12 -1.55 -4.48
CA PRO A 109 -15.47 -0.45 -3.59
C PRO A 109 -16.10 -0.95 -2.29
N ILE A 110 -15.61 -0.42 -1.17
CA ILE A 110 -16.14 -0.69 0.17
C ILE A 110 -16.42 0.63 0.90
N ALA A 111 -17.21 0.55 1.97
CA ALA A 111 -17.32 1.66 2.91
C ALA A 111 -16.02 1.82 3.72
N GLU A 112 -15.87 2.96 4.40
CA GLU A 112 -14.75 3.17 5.32
C GLU A 112 -14.72 2.07 6.40
N PRO A 113 -13.62 1.32 6.53
CA PRO A 113 -13.49 0.28 7.55
C PRO A 113 -13.54 0.85 8.98
N SER A 114 -14.35 0.23 9.84
CA SER A 114 -14.51 0.66 11.24
C SER A 114 -13.34 0.23 12.14
N HIS A 115 -12.64 -0.86 11.81
CA HIS A 115 -11.56 -1.42 12.62
C HIS A 115 -10.21 -1.30 11.92
N ARG A 116 -9.48 -0.23 12.26
CA ARG A 116 -8.15 0.05 11.71
C ARG A 116 -7.13 0.20 12.83
N SER A 117 -5.95 -0.34 12.63
CA SER A 117 -4.79 -0.22 13.50
C SER A 117 -3.58 0.29 12.70
N GLY A 118 -2.46 0.45 13.41
CA GLY A 118 -1.22 0.94 12.82
C GLY A 118 -1.26 2.43 12.55
N GLN A 119 -0.24 2.92 11.85
CA GLN A 119 -0.13 4.30 11.42
C GLN A 119 0.37 4.32 9.97
N PRO A 120 -0.02 5.32 9.17
CA PRO A 120 0.63 5.57 7.89
C PRO A 120 2.15 5.68 8.03
N LEU A 121 2.88 5.43 6.95
CA LEU A 121 4.34 5.47 6.96
C LEU A 121 4.84 6.80 7.55
N SER A 122 5.72 6.69 8.55
CA SER A 122 6.33 7.84 9.23
C SER A 122 7.83 7.65 9.36
N ALA A 123 8.57 8.76 9.51
CA ALA A 123 10.00 8.70 9.78
C ALA A 123 10.33 7.92 11.06
N ALA A 124 9.49 8.05 12.09
CA ALA A 124 9.64 7.31 13.34
C ALA A 124 9.57 5.78 13.12
N THR A 125 8.65 5.31 12.28
CA THR A 125 8.54 3.90 11.89
C THR A 125 9.84 3.41 11.24
N VAL A 126 10.42 4.20 10.33
CA VAL A 126 11.69 3.85 9.66
C VAL A 126 12.85 3.82 10.65
N TYR A 127 12.99 4.84 11.49
CA TYR A 127 14.09 4.89 12.48
C TYR A 127 14.00 3.77 13.50
N GLN A 128 12.80 3.45 13.98
CA GLN A 128 12.60 2.32 14.89
C GLN A 128 13.04 1.01 14.23
N HIS A 129 12.61 0.76 12.99
CA HIS A 129 13.01 -0.44 12.26
C HIS A 129 14.54 -0.56 12.10
N LEU A 130 15.22 0.54 11.78
CA LEU A 130 16.68 0.55 11.67
C LEU A 130 17.37 0.27 13.01
N ALA A 131 16.86 0.83 14.11
CA ALA A 131 17.39 0.60 15.46
C ALA A 131 17.22 -0.87 15.90
N ASP A 132 16.06 -1.47 15.63
CA ASP A 132 15.78 -2.87 15.97
C ASP A 132 16.73 -3.82 15.22
N ARG A 133 17.01 -3.55 13.95
CA ARG A 133 17.97 -4.36 13.16
C ARG A 133 19.41 -4.23 13.60
N GLN A 134 19.81 -3.06 14.11
CA GLN A 134 21.15 -2.87 14.67
C GLN A 134 21.31 -3.63 15.99
N SER A 135 20.25 -3.69 16.80
CA SER A 135 20.24 -4.39 18.09
C SER A 135 20.21 -5.91 17.97
N ALA A 136 19.72 -6.44 16.82
CA ALA A 136 19.63 -7.86 16.53
C ALA A 136 20.87 -8.46 15.85
N ARG A 137 21.92 -7.66 15.62
CA ARG A 137 23.23 -8.08 15.07
C ARG A 137 24.25 -8.24 16.19
#